data_AF-W1F9D2-F1
#
_entry.id   AF-W1F9D2-F1
#
_cell.length_a   1.000
_cell.length_b   1.000
_cell.length_c   1.000
_cell.angle_alpha   90.00
_cell.angle_beta   90.00
_cell.angle_gamma   90.00
#
_symmetry.space_group_name_H-M   'P 1'
#
loop_
_entity.id
_entity.type
_entity.pdbx_description
1 polymer ?
#
loop_
_entity_poly.entity_id
_entity_poly.type
_entity_poly.pdbx_seq_one_letter_code
_entity_poly.pdbx_strand_id
1 'polypeptide(L)' 'MKQSLGRTWLRRPELLENLALTEEQARLLAEFKTEHAQQQHKHDGMA' A
#
# COMPACT_ATOMS: atom_id res chain seq x y z
N MET A 1 -0.77 12.04 -0.42
CA MET A 1 0.23 11.23 -1.14
C MET A 1 0.11 9.72 -0.84
N LYS A 2 0.28 9.28 0.42
CA LYS A 2 0.17 7.86 0.85
C LYS A 2 -1.07 7.12 0.35
N GLN A 3 -2.26 7.69 0.55
CA GLN A 3 -3.52 7.08 0.08
C GLN A 3 -3.58 6.92 -1.44
N SER A 4 -3.01 7.86 -2.22
CA SER A 4 -2.97 7.73 -3.68
C SER A 4 -2.08 6.57 -4.12
N LEU A 5 -0.89 6.44 -3.52
CA LEU A 5 0.01 5.29 -3.75
C LEU A 5 -0.65 3.97 -3.33
N GLY A 6 -1.32 3.96 -2.18
CA GLY A 6 -2.06 2.79 -1.69
C GLY A 6 -3.19 2.36 -2.62
N ARG A 7 -4.00 3.28 -3.13
CA ARG A 7 -5.06 2.97 -4.11
C ARG A 7 -4.51 2.43 -5.42
N THR A 8 -3.38 2.99 -5.90
CA THR A 8 -2.72 2.48 -7.10
C THR A 8 -2.20 1.07 -6.84
N TRP A 9 -1.56 0.82 -5.70
CA TRP A 9 -1.10 -0.52 -5.33
C TRP A 9 -2.24 -1.54 -5.25
N LEU A 10 -3.40 -1.18 -4.70
CA LEU A 10 -4.55 -2.07 -4.59
C LEU A 10 -5.20 -2.43 -5.94
N ARG A 11 -5.11 -1.55 -6.95
CA ARG A 11 -5.81 -1.74 -8.24
C ARG A 11 -4.88 -2.11 -9.39
N ARG A 12 -3.68 -1.51 -9.40
CA ARG A 12 -2.71 -1.52 -10.49
C ARG A 12 -1.27 -1.50 -9.93
N PRO A 13 -0.85 -2.52 -9.17
CA PRO A 13 0.47 -2.56 -8.53
C PRO A 13 1.63 -2.48 -9.54
N GLU A 14 1.45 -3.00 -10.74
CA GLU A 14 2.44 -3.00 -11.81
C GLU A 14 2.82 -1.58 -12.27
N LEU A 15 1.94 -0.59 -12.07
CA LEU A 15 2.29 0.81 -12.34
C LEU A 15 3.37 1.30 -11.38
N LEU A 16 3.35 0.86 -10.12
CA LEU A 16 4.34 1.24 -9.12
C LEU A 16 5.65 0.47 -9.28
N GLU A 17 5.60 -0.77 -9.79
CA GLU A 17 6.81 -1.57 -10.11
C GLU A 17 7.59 -1.00 -11.29
N ASN A 18 6.87 -0.44 -12.28
CA ASN A 18 7.48 0.21 -13.44
C ASN A 18 7.86 1.69 -13.19
N LEU A 19 7.51 2.25 -12.03
CA LEU A 19 7.84 3.63 -11.66
C LEU A 19 9.08 3.65 -10.74
N ALA A 20 10.02 4.54 -11.05
CA ALA A 20 11.09 4.90 -10.13
C ALA A 20 10.52 5.77 -9.01
N LEU A 21 10.05 5.13 -7.93
CA LEU A 21 9.56 5.83 -6.75
C LEU A 21 10.71 6.57 -6.06
N THR A 22 10.42 7.77 -5.55
CA THR A 22 11.33 8.45 -4.63
C THR A 22 11.39 7.70 -3.30
N GLU A 23 12.44 7.93 -2.51
CA GLU A 23 12.60 7.30 -1.19
C GLU A 23 11.39 7.56 -0.27
N GLU A 24 10.87 8.80 -0.28
CA GLU A 24 9.66 9.15 0.46
C GLU A 24 8.43 8.37 -0.04
N GLN A 25 8.24 8.25 -1.35
CA GLN A 25 7.12 7.50 -1.92
C GLN A 25 7.20 6.01 -1.57
N ALA A 26 8.40 5.41 -1.66
CA ALA A 26 8.64 4.02 -1.29
C ALA A 26 8.32 3.78 0.18
N ARG A 27 8.76 4.67 1.09
CA ARG A 27 8.44 4.61 2.51
C ARG A 27 6.94 4.70 2.77
N LEU A 28 6.25 5.67 2.19
CA LEU A 28 4.81 5.83 2.37
C LEU A 28 4.02 4.62 1.86
N LEU A 29 4.45 4.03 0.74
CA LEU A 29 3.86 2.82 0.20
C LEU A 29 4.09 1.61 1.13
N ALA A 30 5.30 1.46 1.69
CA ALA A 30 5.59 0.40 2.65
C ALA A 30 4.72 0.51 3.91
N GLU A 31 4.59 1.71 4.49
CA GLU A 31 3.71 1.95 5.64
C GLU A 31 2.25 1.59 5.32
N PHE A 32 1.77 1.97 4.13
CA PHE A 32 0.40 1.63 3.71
C PHE A 32 0.18 0.12 3.62
N LYS A 33 1.13 -0.64 3.05
CA LYS A 33 1.03 -2.11 2.96
C LYS A 33 0.94 -2.76 4.33
N THR A 34 1.75 -2.30 5.29
CA THR A 34 1.72 -2.79 6.68
C THR A 34 0.38 -2.49 7.35
N GLU A 35 -0.11 -1.25 7.26
CA GLU A 35 -1.41 -0.85 7.81
C GLU A 35 -2.56 -1.65 7.19
N HIS A 36 -2.53 -1.88 5.87
CA HIS A 36 -3.54 -2.64 5.16
C HIS A 36 -3.56 -4.10 5.60
N ALA A 37 -2.40 -4.75 5.72
CA ALA A 37 -2.30 -6.13 6.22
C ALA A 37 -2.84 -6.26 7.65
N GLN A 38 -2.53 -5.29 8.52
CA GLN A 38 -3.07 -5.25 9.88
C GLN A 38 -4.59 -5.05 9.90
N GLN A 39 -5.14 -4.23 9.00
CA GLN A 39 -6.58 -4.02 8.89
C GLN A 39 -7.31 -5.25 8.36
N GLN A 40 -6.75 -5.94 7.36
CA GLN A 40 -7.27 -7.22 6.87
C GLN A 40 -7.27 -8.29 7.97
N HIS A 41 -6.17 -8.42 8.70
CA HIS A 41 -6.08 -9.40 9.79
C HIS A 41 -7.08 -9.13 10.93
N LYS A 42 -7.40 -7.85 11.20
CA LYS A 42 -8.46 -7.47 12.16
C LYS A 42 -9.86 -7.81 11.66
N HIS A 43 -10.09 -7.74 10.35
CA HIS A 43 -11.38 -8.09 9.76
C HIS A 43 -11.62 -9.61 9.79
N ASP A 44 -10.58 -10.40 9.52
CA ASP A 44 -10.69 -11.86 9.44
C ASP A 44 -10.79 -12.55 10.82
N GLY A 45 -10.32 -11.88 11.89
CA GLY A 45 -10.40 -12.41 13.26
C GLY A 45 -11.71 -12.12 14.01
N MET A 46 -12.68 -11.47 13.35
CA MET A 46 -13.96 -11.05 13.95
C MET A 46 -15.19 -11.67 13.27
N ALA A 47 -14.97 -12.69 12.43
CA ALA A 47 -16.01 -13.45 11.72
C ALA A 47 -16.22 -14.84 12.34
#